data_AF-A0A368W5L6-F1
#
_entry.id   AF-A0A368W5L6-F1
#
_cell.length_a   1.000
_cell.length_b   1.000
_cell.length_c   1.000
_cell.angle_alpha   90.00
_cell.angle_beta   90.00
_cell.angle_gamma   90.00
#
_symmetry.space_group_name_H-M   'P 1'
#
loop_
_entity.id
_entity.type
_entity.pdbx_description
1 polymer ?
#
loop_
_entity_poly.entity_id
_entity_poly.type
_entity_poly.pdbx_seq_one_letter_code
_entity_poly.pdbx_strand_id
1 'polypeptide(L)' 'MIEAFIFDMDGVIIDSEPIHFDVDMKTMHHLGASITIEQLELCWDDKS' A
#
# COMPACT_ATOMS: atom_id res chain seq x y z
N MET A 1 14.76 -29.44 13.87
CA MET A 1 13.36 -28.98 13.84
C MET A 1 13.38 -27.48 13.66
N ILE A 2 12.43 -26.92 12.90
CA ILE A 2 12.22 -25.47 12.91
C ILE A 2 11.28 -25.17 14.08
N GLU A 3 11.72 -24.31 15.00
CA GLU A 3 11.04 -24.05 16.27
C GLU A 3 10.20 -22.77 16.25
N ALA A 4 10.47 -21.85 15.32
CA ALA A 4 9.70 -20.63 15.17
C ALA A 4 9.80 -20.08 13.74
N PHE A 5 8.75 -19.37 13.34
CA PHE A 5 8.69 -18.60 12.09
C PHE A 5 8.40 -17.14 12.43
N ILE A 6 9.09 -16.24 11.73
CA ILE A 6 8.78 -14.81 11.75
C ILE A 6 8.16 -14.52 10.39
N PHE A 7 6.94 -14.01 10.42
CA PHE A 7 6.22 -13.62 9.23
C PHE A 7 6.21 -12.10 9.15
N ASP A 8 6.36 -11.60 7.93
CA ASP A 8 6.12 -10.20 7.64
C ASP A 8 4.61 -9.89 7.77
N MET A 9 4.28 -8.62 7.97
CA MET A 9 2.90 -8.20 8.15
C MET A 9 2.23 -7.95 6.79
N ASP A 10 2.83 -7.08 5.98
CA ASP A 10 2.28 -6.62 4.70
C ASP A 10 2.53 -7.63 3.59
N GLY A 11 1.47 -8.00 2.85
CA GLY A 11 1.55 -8.98 1.76
C GLY A 11 1.79 -10.44 2.22
N VAL A 12 2.01 -10.68 3.52
CA VAL A 12 2.24 -12.02 4.09
C VAL A 12 1.14 -12.42 5.08
N ILE A 13 0.88 -11.60 6.11
CA ILE A 13 -0.23 -11.86 7.04
C ILE A 13 -1.49 -11.11 6.61
N ILE A 14 -1.34 -9.87 6.12
CA ILE A 14 -2.44 -8.98 5.75
C ILE A 14 -2.22 -8.45 4.34
N ASP A 15 -3.30 -8.43 3.55
CA ASP A 15 -3.37 -7.64 2.34
C ASP A 15 -3.68 -6.18 2.70
N SER A 16 -2.62 -5.40 2.93
CA SER A 16 -2.70 -3.99 3.32
C SER A 16 -2.77 -3.05 2.12
N GLU A 17 -2.62 -3.56 0.89
CA GLU A 17 -2.59 -2.79 -0.34
C GLU A 17 -3.86 -1.92 -0.52
N PRO A 18 -5.09 -2.42 -0.31
CA PRO A 18 -6.30 -1.57 -0.40
C PRO A 18 -6.32 -0.41 0.61
N ILE A 19 -5.73 -0.61 1.80
CA ILE A 19 -5.66 0.41 2.85
C ILE A 19 -4.65 1.48 2.47
N HIS A 20 -3.52 1.08 1.89
CA HIS A 20 -2.52 2.01 1.37
C HIS A 20 -3.13 2.93 0.29
N PHE A 21 -3.84 2.36 -0.69
CA PHE A 21 -4.52 3.15 -1.73
C PHE A 21 -5.54 4.15 -1.16
N ASP A 22 -6.36 3.72 -0.20
CA ASP A 22 -7.39 4.57 0.41
C ASP A 22 -6.77 5.76 1.19
N VAL A 23 -5.71 5.50 1.97
CA VAL A 23 -5.02 6.55 2.73
C VAL A 23 -4.32 7.54 1.81
N ASP A 24 -3.70 7.08 0.73
CA ASP A 24 -2.98 7.96 -0.20
C ASP A 24 -3.95 8.82 -1.01
N MET A 25 -5.06 8.26 -1.48
CA MET A 25 -6.12 9.05 -2.12
C MET A 25 -6.68 10.12 -1.17
N LYS A 26 -6.96 9.76 0.08
CA LYS A 26 -7.43 10.72 1.10
C LYS A 26 -6.41 11.83 1.35
N THR A 27 -5.13 11.49 1.40
CA THR A 27 -4.04 12.44 1.62
C THR A 27 -3.91 13.40 0.44
N MET A 28 -3.92 12.90 -0.79
CA MET A 28 -3.84 13.74 -2.00
C MET A 28 -5.04 14.68 -2.09
N HIS A 29 -6.25 14.17 -1.84
CA HIS A 29 -7.45 15.00 -1.80
C HIS A 29 -7.39 16.05 -0.69
N HIS A 30 -6.87 15.70 0.49
CA HIS A 30 -6.67 16.65 1.59
C HIS A 30 -5.70 17.78 1.21
N LEU A 31 -4.68 17.48 0.39
CA LEU A 31 -3.72 18.46 -0.12
C LEU A 31 -4.24 19.25 -1.34
N GLY A 32 -5.48 19.02 -1.77
CA GLY A 32 -6.10 19.70 -2.91
C GLY A 32 -5.68 19.14 -4.27
N ALA A 33 -5.04 17.97 -4.31
CA ALA A 33 -4.68 17.28 -5.53
C ALA A 33 -5.72 16.20 -5.87
N SER A 34 -6.19 16.19 -7.12
CA SER A 34 -6.95 15.08 -7.67
C SER A 34 -5.99 14.07 -8.28
N ILE A 35 -6.01 12.84 -7.79
CA ILE A 35 -5.21 11.72 -8.30
C ILE A 35 -6.13 10.52 -8.56
N THR A 36 -5.82 9.71 -9.57
CA THR A 36 -6.53 8.45 -9.82
C THR A 36 -5.77 7.26 -9.22
N ILE A 37 -6.47 6.13 -9.08
CA ILE A 37 -5.85 4.90 -8.56
C ILE A 37 -4.73 4.44 -9.50
N GLU A 38 -4.92 4.53 -10.82
CA GLU A 38 -3.89 4.13 -11.79
C GLU A 38 -2.63 4.98 -11.68
N GLN A 39 -2.77 6.27 -11.35
CA GLN A 39 -1.62 7.15 -11.11
C GLN A 39 -0.87 6.81 -9.82
N LEU A 40 -1.60 6.35 -8.80
CA LEU A 40 -1.02 5.85 -7.56
C LEU A 40 -0.32 4.51 -7.78
N GLU A 41 -0.94 3.57 -8.50
CA GLU A 41 -0.36 2.27 -8.88
C GLU A 41 0.97 2.43 -9.60
N LEU A 42 1.03 3.32 -10.62
CA LEU A 42 2.29 3.63 -11.32
C LEU A 42 3.38 4.15 -10.38
N CYS A 43 3.03 4.87 -9.30
CA CYS A 43 4.00 5.36 -8.33
C CYS A 43 4.48 4.26 -7.35
N TRP A 44 3.69 3.21 -7.15
CA TRP A 44 4.02 2.07 -6.30
C TRP A 44 4.85 1.03 -7.05
N ASP A 45 4.49 0.71 -8.28
CA ASP A 45 5.20 -0.28 -9.11
C ASP A 45 6.63 0.17 -9.46
N ASP A 46 6.88 1.48 -9.59
CA ASP A 46 8.22 2.02 -9.81
C ASP A 46 9.14 1.94 -8.57
N LYS A 47 8.60 1.52 -7.41
CA LYS A 47 9.33 1.42 -6.13
C LYS A 47 9.49 -0.01 -5.59
N SER A 48 8.93 -1.02 -6.25
CA SER A 48 9.06 -2.44 -5.87
C SER A 48 10.23 -3.14 -6.54
#